data_AF-A0A9C6WLD8-F1
#
_entry.id   AF-A0A9C6WLD8-F1
#
_cell.length_a   1.000
_cell.length_b   1.000
_cell.length_c   1.000
_cell.angle_alpha   90.00
_cell.angle_beta   90.00
_cell.angle_gamma   90.00
#
_symmetry.space_group_name_H-M   'P 1'
#
loop_
_entity.id
_entity.type
_entity.pdbx_description
1 polymer ?
#
loop_
_entity_poly.entity_id
_entity_poly.type
_entity_poly.pdbx_seq_one_letter_code
_entity_poly.pdbx_strand_id
1 'polypeptide(L)'
;MDRLPDDALLEVLLWLPPEDLLACRLVCKRLGTLAMHPHVWRRKCCSVSAASCACPVLRLAPCLGLLQVTLPLKNCLHLYTTRCAVSRLDLLVDKYMKDAALIIHRQSFLLRLKSVTVTLGQYRVGQYLTFDAGVAILFTTLASTCGLTYLKVRAEFGSGLSFDMTQSLQSIAVPSSIKTFIFEVGHALSQTYIVRRAALWALALLSVLPRLPALQELSLDWHTDELLRGINPTTAPALRILSLHCGAVRPCTPGPAHRDAFKSLFSANPSVKVKVTRSCTRCL
;
A
#
# COMPACT_ATOMS: atom_id res chain seq x y z
N MET A 1 -28.93 10.06 29.56
CA MET A 1 -27.86 9.09 29.25
C MET A 1 -28.00 7.80 30.05
N ASP A 2 -28.32 7.86 31.35
CA ASP A 2 -28.30 6.65 32.19
C ASP A 2 -29.34 5.58 31.85
N ARG A 3 -30.48 5.97 31.26
CA ARG A 3 -31.56 5.06 30.86
C ARG A 3 -31.37 4.39 29.49
N LEU A 4 -30.41 4.85 28.68
CA LEU A 4 -30.12 4.22 27.39
C LEU A 4 -29.38 2.90 27.62
N PRO A 5 -29.66 1.84 26.86
CA PRO A 5 -28.88 0.61 26.94
C PRO A 5 -27.49 0.80 26.31
N ASP A 6 -26.55 -0.08 26.67
CA ASP A 6 -25.14 0.06 26.30
C ASP A 6 -24.90 -0.05 24.79
N ASP A 7 -25.67 -0.87 24.08
CA ASP A 7 -25.67 -0.99 22.63
C ASP A 7 -26.07 0.32 21.94
N ALA A 8 -27.14 0.98 22.40
CA ALA A 8 -27.54 2.29 21.89
C ALA A 8 -26.46 3.36 22.14
N LEU A 9 -25.81 3.34 23.30
CA LEU A 9 -24.68 4.23 23.59
C LEU A 9 -23.47 3.93 22.69
N LEU A 10 -23.16 2.67 22.43
CA LEU A 10 -22.08 2.30 21.50
C LEU A 10 -22.35 2.83 20.09
N GLU A 11 -23.60 2.79 19.62
CA GLU A 11 -24.00 3.37 18.34
C GLU A 11 -23.81 4.89 18.31
N VAL A 12 -24.10 5.59 19.41
CA VAL A 12 -23.80 7.04 19.51
C VAL A 12 -22.28 7.30 19.49
N LEU A 13 -21.50 6.53 20.26
CA LEU A 13 -20.04 6.66 20.32
C LEU A 13 -19.35 6.37 18.97
N LEU A 14 -19.97 5.58 18.08
CA LEU A 14 -19.47 5.38 16.72
C LEU A 14 -19.38 6.66 15.89
N TRP A 15 -20.14 7.70 16.23
CA TRP A 15 -20.13 8.98 15.52
C TRP A 15 -19.11 9.98 16.07
N LEU A 16 -18.61 9.77 17.30
CA LEU A 16 -17.66 10.71 17.93
C LEU A 16 -16.24 10.58 17.37
N PRO A 17 -15.49 11.68 17.22
CA PRO A 17 -14.08 11.61 16.82
C PRO A 17 -13.21 10.98 17.93
N PRO A 18 -12.00 10.49 17.58
CA PRO A 18 -11.08 9.85 18.54
C PRO A 18 -10.81 10.68 19.80
N GLU A 19 -10.68 12.00 19.67
CA GLU A 19 -10.39 12.93 20.76
C GLU A 19 -11.53 12.94 21.78
N ASP A 20 -12.77 13.02 21.29
CA ASP A 20 -13.97 13.03 22.14
C ASP A 20 -14.18 11.68 22.82
N LEU A 21 -13.82 10.57 22.18
CA LEU A 21 -13.85 9.25 22.82
C LEU A 21 -12.87 9.16 24.00
N LEU A 22 -11.69 9.75 23.85
CA LEU A 22 -10.73 9.83 24.96
C LEU A 22 -11.25 10.75 26.08
N ALA A 23 -11.98 11.82 25.74
CA ALA A 23 -12.63 12.68 26.73
C ALA A 23 -13.79 11.96 27.46
N CYS A 24 -14.61 11.18 26.75
CA CYS A 24 -15.68 10.35 27.33
C CYS A 24 -15.14 9.40 28.41
N ARG A 25 -13.88 8.97 28.29
CA ARG A 25 -13.20 8.14 29.29
C ARG A 25 -13.06 8.80 30.66
N LEU A 26 -13.08 10.14 30.70
CA LEU A 26 -12.92 10.92 31.91
C LEU A 26 -14.27 11.31 32.54
N VAL A 27 -15.39 11.13 31.83
CA VAL A 27 -16.70 11.59 32.28
C VAL A 27 -17.26 10.69 33.38
N CYS A 28 -17.34 9.37 33.14
CA CYS A 28 -17.78 8.40 34.13
C CYS A 28 -17.25 7.00 33.80
N LYS A 29 -17.27 6.07 34.78
CA LYS A 29 -16.78 4.69 34.60
C LYS A 29 -17.47 3.98 33.44
N ARG A 30 -18.79 4.13 33.31
CA ARG A 30 -19.60 3.48 32.27
C ARG A 30 -19.19 3.95 30.88
N LEU A 31 -19.18 5.27 30.64
CA LEU A 31 -18.74 5.83 29.37
C LEU A 31 -17.28 5.53 29.10
N GLY A 32 -16.41 5.48 30.11
CA GLY A 32 -15.02 5.08 29.90
C GLY A 32 -14.84 3.65 29.46
N THR A 33 -15.62 2.71 29.97
CA THR A 33 -15.61 1.33 29.48
C THR A 33 -16.13 1.25 28.04
N LEU A 34 -17.27 1.88 27.75
CA LEU A 34 -17.89 1.85 26.42
C LEU A 34 -17.08 2.59 25.36
N ALA A 35 -16.51 3.75 25.70
CA ALA A 35 -15.66 4.51 24.80
C ALA A 35 -14.38 3.75 24.43
N MET A 36 -13.89 2.85 25.29
CA MET A 36 -12.74 1.99 25.02
C MET A 36 -13.11 0.64 24.39
N HIS A 37 -14.39 0.41 24.09
CA HIS A 37 -14.82 -0.84 23.47
C HIS A 37 -14.26 -0.96 22.03
N PRO A 38 -13.63 -2.09 21.65
CA PRO A 38 -13.00 -2.23 20.33
C PRO A 38 -13.93 -1.94 19.15
N HIS A 39 -15.23 -2.26 19.26
CA HIS A 39 -16.21 -1.99 18.20
C HIS A 39 -16.22 -0.51 17.77
N VAL A 40 -16.12 0.41 18.72
CA VAL A 40 -16.13 1.85 18.46
C VAL A 40 -14.90 2.26 17.67
N TRP A 41 -13.74 1.72 18.03
CA TRP A 41 -12.44 2.11 17.47
C TRP A 41 -12.11 1.46 16.13
N ARG A 42 -12.69 0.29 15.83
CA ARG A 42 -12.44 -0.46 14.57
C ARG A 42 -12.74 0.34 13.30
N ARG A 43 -13.58 1.38 13.38
CA ARG A 43 -13.95 2.26 12.26
C ARG A 43 -13.24 3.61 12.28
N LYS A 44 -12.47 3.90 13.34
CA LYS A 44 -11.82 5.21 13.50
C LYS A 44 -10.55 5.31 12.66
N CYS A 45 -10.29 6.53 12.22
CA CYS A 45 -9.09 6.91 11.50
C CYS A 45 -8.24 7.82 12.39
N CYS A 46 -6.93 7.72 12.23
CA CYS A 46 -5.97 8.55 12.94
C CYS A 46 -4.86 8.97 11.96
N SER A 47 -4.44 10.23 12.01
CA SER A 47 -3.36 10.74 11.17
C SER A 47 -2.21 11.25 12.04
N VAL A 48 -0.98 10.90 11.66
CA VAL A 48 0.24 11.31 12.33
C VAL A 48 1.20 11.92 11.32
N SER A 49 1.72 13.10 11.63
CA SER A 49 2.67 13.82 10.79
C SER A 49 3.67 14.60 11.63
N ALA A 50 4.58 15.33 10.99
CA ALA A 50 5.46 16.28 11.68
C ALA A 50 4.70 17.40 12.42
N ALA A 51 3.49 17.75 11.96
CA ALA A 51 2.66 18.83 12.50
C ALA A 51 1.61 18.35 13.51
N SER A 52 1.26 17.06 13.50
CA SER A 52 0.23 16.50 14.37
C SER A 52 0.64 15.14 14.92
N CYS A 53 0.72 15.03 16.25
CA CYS A 53 0.97 13.79 17.00
C CYS A 53 -0.35 13.26 17.54
N ALA A 54 -0.70 12.03 17.17
CA ALA A 54 -1.85 11.33 17.75
C ALA A 54 -1.43 10.32 18.83
N CYS A 55 -0.38 10.68 19.58
CA CYS A 55 0.23 9.80 20.57
C CYS A 55 -0.74 9.33 21.68
N PRO A 56 -1.70 10.16 22.18
CA PRO A 56 -2.73 9.68 23.09
C PRO A 56 -3.59 8.56 22.50
N VAL A 57 -4.02 8.70 21.24
CA VAL A 57 -4.78 7.67 20.53
C VAL A 57 -3.95 6.40 20.38
N LEU A 58 -2.71 6.50 19.90
CA LEU A 58 -1.83 5.34 19.74
C LEU A 58 -1.47 4.63 21.05
N ARG A 59 -1.50 5.35 22.19
CA ARG A 59 -1.22 4.79 23.50
C ARG A 59 -2.43 4.12 24.13
N LEU A 60 -3.62 4.69 23.93
CA LEU A 60 -4.82 4.30 24.67
C LEU A 60 -5.80 3.47 23.85
N ALA A 61 -5.97 3.78 22.56
CA ALA A 61 -6.94 3.09 21.71
C ALA A 61 -6.63 1.57 21.65
N PRO A 62 -7.65 0.71 21.76
CA PRO A 62 -7.45 -0.73 21.68
C PRO A 62 -7.03 -1.14 20.26
N CYS A 63 -7.53 -0.44 19.24
CA CYS A 63 -7.30 -0.75 17.84
C CYS A 63 -7.72 0.45 16.96
N LEU A 64 -7.40 0.46 15.66
CA LEU A 64 -7.90 1.48 14.71
C LEU A 64 -8.30 0.87 13.36
N GLY A 65 -9.23 1.51 12.66
CA GLY A 65 -9.60 1.10 11.29
C GLY A 65 -8.54 1.49 10.26
N LEU A 66 -8.02 2.70 10.38
CA LEU A 66 -7.01 3.28 9.50
C LEU A 66 -6.03 4.14 10.31
N LEU A 67 -4.75 3.99 10.02
CA LEU A 67 -3.69 4.88 10.50
C LEU A 67 -2.96 5.46 9.29
N GLN A 68 -2.93 6.78 9.20
CA GLN A 68 -2.20 7.51 8.18
C GLN A 68 -0.94 8.11 8.81
N VAL A 69 0.22 7.87 8.21
CA VAL A 69 1.50 8.34 8.71
C VAL A 69 2.23 9.07 7.61
N THR A 70 2.61 10.32 7.87
CA THR A 70 3.47 11.12 7.01
C THR A 70 4.84 11.24 7.66
N LEU A 71 5.86 10.65 7.03
CA LEU A 71 7.25 10.72 7.51
C LEU A 71 7.96 11.97 6.94
N PRO A 72 8.89 12.60 7.69
CA PRO A 72 9.37 12.22 9.01
C PRO A 72 8.45 12.58 10.17
N LEU A 73 8.61 11.83 11.25
CA LEU A 73 8.02 12.13 12.55
C LEU A 73 9.05 12.90 13.37
N LYS A 74 8.65 13.99 13.99
CA LYS A 74 9.54 14.71 14.92
C LYS A 74 9.53 14.08 16.32
N ASN A 75 8.34 13.82 16.87
CA ASN A 75 8.18 13.50 18.30
C ASN A 75 7.29 12.26 18.60
N CYS A 76 6.91 11.47 17.60
CA CYS A 76 5.90 10.39 17.74
C CYS A 76 6.52 9.00 17.93
N LEU A 77 7.26 8.76 19.02
CA LEU A 77 7.89 7.45 19.27
C LEU A 77 6.90 6.29 19.47
N HIS A 78 5.65 6.59 19.83
CA HIS A 78 4.62 5.58 20.05
C HIS A 78 4.28 4.77 18.80
N LEU A 79 4.59 5.25 17.60
CA LEU A 79 4.35 4.47 16.36
C LEU A 79 5.17 3.18 16.29
N TYR A 80 6.33 3.13 16.93
CA TYR A 80 7.20 1.95 16.96
C TYR A 80 6.87 0.99 18.11
N THR A 81 6.15 1.46 19.13
CA THR A 81 5.89 0.70 20.38
C THR A 81 4.40 0.53 20.70
N THR A 82 3.51 1.13 19.92
CA THR A 82 2.06 1.10 20.15
C THR A 82 1.51 -0.32 20.28
N ARG A 83 0.48 -0.49 21.10
CA ARG A 83 -0.34 -1.70 21.19
C ARG A 83 -1.64 -1.59 20.40
N CYS A 84 -1.92 -0.40 19.84
CA CYS A 84 -3.08 -0.15 19.01
C CYS A 84 -2.90 -0.83 17.65
N ALA A 85 -3.60 -1.94 17.46
CA ALA A 85 -3.55 -2.73 16.24
C ALA A 85 -4.41 -2.09 15.14
N VAL A 86 -3.84 -1.86 13.95
CA VAL A 86 -4.56 -1.24 12.83
C VAL A 86 -4.93 -2.27 11.76
N SER A 87 -6.07 -2.09 11.08
CA SER A 87 -6.43 -2.93 9.92
C SER A 87 -5.87 -2.41 8.60
N ARG A 88 -5.71 -1.08 8.49
CA ARG A 88 -5.20 -0.40 7.30
C ARG A 88 -4.13 0.61 7.71
N LEU A 89 -3.04 0.65 6.96
CA LEU A 89 -1.92 1.55 7.20
C LEU A 89 -1.59 2.29 5.91
N ASP A 90 -1.70 3.61 5.92
CA ASP A 90 -1.27 4.46 4.81
C ASP A 90 0.00 5.20 5.21
N LEU A 91 1.09 4.97 4.48
CA LEU A 91 2.38 5.60 4.71
C LEU A 91 2.69 6.54 3.56
N LEU A 92 2.94 7.80 3.87
CA LEU A 92 3.60 8.72 2.97
C LEU A 92 5.07 8.79 3.37
N VAL A 93 5.94 8.33 2.46
CA VAL A 93 7.36 8.12 2.71
C VAL A 93 8.18 8.87 1.68
N ASP A 94 9.08 9.72 2.16
CA ASP A 94 10.13 10.33 1.35
C ASP A 94 11.45 9.58 1.57
N LYS A 95 12.43 10.16 2.26
CA LYS A 95 13.72 9.48 2.57
C LYS A 95 13.71 8.49 3.75
N TYR A 96 12.59 8.34 4.45
CA TYR A 96 12.50 7.62 5.74
C TYR A 96 11.98 6.18 5.58
N MET A 97 12.51 5.44 4.60
CA MET A 97 12.05 4.07 4.27
C MET A 97 12.28 3.07 5.41
N LYS A 98 13.37 3.24 6.18
CA LYS A 98 13.67 2.39 7.34
C LYS A 98 12.61 2.54 8.44
N ASP A 99 12.19 3.78 8.71
CA ASP A 99 11.11 4.06 9.68
C ASP A 99 9.78 3.45 9.22
N ALA A 100 9.45 3.59 7.94
CA ALA A 100 8.27 2.96 7.35
C ALA A 100 8.27 1.43 7.57
N ALA A 101 9.41 0.78 7.31
CA ALA A 101 9.58 -0.65 7.54
C ALA A 101 9.37 -1.04 9.01
N LEU A 102 9.93 -0.28 9.97
CA LEU A 102 9.74 -0.54 11.40
C LEU A 102 8.27 -0.40 11.82
N ILE A 103 7.55 0.59 11.28
CA ILE A 103 6.12 0.79 11.54
C ILE A 103 5.30 -0.38 11.00
N ILE A 104 5.57 -0.82 9.76
CA ILE A 104 4.90 -1.99 9.15
C ILE A 104 5.16 -3.23 10.00
N HIS A 105 6.42 -3.48 10.37
CA HIS A 105 6.78 -4.63 11.17
C HIS A 105 6.08 -4.62 12.53
N ARG A 106 6.03 -3.45 13.20
CA ARG A 106 5.31 -3.31 14.46
C ARG A 106 3.82 -3.64 14.31
N GLN A 107 3.16 -3.13 13.28
CA GLN A 107 1.73 -3.38 13.05
C GLN A 107 1.45 -4.82 12.58
N SER A 108 2.38 -5.43 11.85
CA SER A 108 2.33 -6.85 11.48
C SER A 108 2.30 -7.75 12.72
N PHE A 109 3.12 -7.44 13.73
CA PHE A 109 3.16 -8.19 14.99
C PHE A 109 1.84 -8.12 15.77
N LEU A 110 1.03 -7.08 15.55
CA LEU A 110 -0.29 -6.94 16.18
C LEU A 110 -1.40 -7.71 15.44
N LEU A 111 -1.05 -8.45 14.36
CA LEU A 111 -1.87 -9.45 13.65
C LEU A 111 -3.20 -8.96 13.03
N ARG A 112 -3.45 -7.65 13.04
CA ARG A 112 -4.68 -7.07 12.51
C ARG A 112 -4.50 -6.40 11.15
N LEU A 113 -3.26 -6.15 10.73
CA LEU A 113 -2.93 -5.46 9.49
C LEU A 113 -3.34 -6.31 8.28
N LYS A 114 -4.21 -5.75 7.42
CA LYS A 114 -4.70 -6.40 6.20
C LYS A 114 -4.42 -5.62 4.93
N SER A 115 -4.20 -4.32 5.04
CA SER A 115 -4.00 -3.41 3.92
C SER A 115 -2.91 -2.41 4.23
N VAL A 116 -1.96 -2.26 3.30
CA VAL A 116 -0.92 -1.25 3.37
C VAL A 116 -0.92 -0.45 2.08
N THR A 117 -0.95 0.87 2.20
CA THR A 117 -0.68 1.81 1.12
C THR A 117 0.64 2.50 1.40
N VAL A 118 1.57 2.49 0.45
CA VAL A 118 2.81 3.25 0.52
C VAL A 118 2.84 4.24 -0.62
N THR A 119 2.83 5.54 -0.29
CA THR A 119 3.08 6.62 -1.23
C THR A 119 4.52 7.06 -1.09
N LEU A 120 5.33 6.73 -2.08
CA LEU A 120 6.72 7.16 -2.21
C LEU A 120 6.72 8.52 -2.87
N GLY A 121 7.28 9.53 -2.20
CA GLY A 121 7.47 10.86 -2.78
C GLY A 121 6.70 11.94 -2.06
N GLN A 122 7.45 12.80 -1.40
CA GLN A 122 7.15 14.22 -1.28
C GLN A 122 8.48 14.95 -1.47
N TYR A 123 8.49 15.94 -2.36
CA TYR A 123 9.38 17.12 -2.37
C TYR A 123 10.50 17.28 -3.42
N ARG A 124 10.45 18.51 -3.98
CA ARG A 124 11.41 19.38 -4.70
C ARG A 124 12.22 18.80 -5.86
N VAL A 125 11.97 19.40 -7.03
CA VAL A 125 12.79 19.35 -8.26
C VAL A 125 14.28 19.44 -7.90
N GLY A 126 15.08 18.44 -8.31
CA GLY A 126 16.54 18.50 -8.24
C GLY A 126 17.24 17.52 -7.29
N GLN A 127 16.52 16.72 -6.49
CA GLN A 127 17.12 15.66 -5.68
C GLN A 127 16.84 14.26 -6.27
N TYR A 128 17.92 13.48 -6.42
CA TYR A 128 17.88 12.08 -6.86
C TYR A 128 17.75 11.20 -5.60
N LEU A 129 16.63 10.49 -5.42
CA LEU A 129 16.65 9.29 -4.57
C LEU A 129 17.43 8.22 -5.33
N THR A 130 18.70 8.05 -4.97
CA THR A 130 19.42 6.83 -5.30
C THR A 130 18.71 5.66 -4.65
N PHE A 131 18.79 4.47 -5.25
CA PHE A 131 18.32 3.23 -4.65
C PHE A 131 19.13 2.95 -3.39
N ASP A 132 18.73 3.55 -2.27
CA ASP A 132 19.33 3.32 -0.98
C ASP A 132 18.77 2.00 -0.42
N ALA A 133 19.55 1.35 0.44
CA ALA A 133 19.18 0.16 1.18
C ALA A 133 17.79 0.27 1.84
N GLY A 134 17.30 1.48 2.10
CA GLY A 134 15.96 1.75 2.60
C GLY A 134 14.81 1.19 1.73
N VAL A 135 14.87 1.33 0.40
CA VAL A 135 13.80 0.83 -0.50
C VAL A 135 13.76 -0.69 -0.46
N ALA A 136 14.93 -1.31 -0.55
CA ALA A 136 15.09 -2.76 -0.41
C ALA A 136 14.46 -3.25 0.91
N ILE A 137 14.86 -2.66 2.04
CA ILE A 137 14.34 -3.00 3.36
C ILE A 137 12.80 -2.88 3.41
N LEU A 138 12.23 -1.81 2.84
CA LEU A 138 10.79 -1.60 2.83
C LEU A 138 10.04 -2.69 2.07
N PHE A 139 10.45 -2.98 0.83
CA PHE A 139 9.80 -4.01 0.01
C PHE A 139 9.99 -5.41 0.58
N THR A 140 11.16 -5.72 1.14
CA THR A 140 11.40 -6.99 1.85
C THR A 140 10.50 -7.11 3.07
N THR A 141 10.29 -6.02 3.81
CA THR A 141 9.35 -6.01 4.94
C THR A 141 7.92 -6.25 4.48
N LEU A 142 7.46 -5.56 3.42
CA LEU A 142 6.12 -5.73 2.85
C LEU A 142 5.87 -7.16 2.38
N ALA A 143 6.83 -7.76 1.67
CA ALA A 143 6.72 -9.13 1.17
C ALA A 143 6.66 -10.16 2.30
N SER A 144 7.32 -9.87 3.43
CA SER A 144 7.39 -10.75 4.61
C SER A 144 6.27 -10.50 5.63
N THR A 145 5.41 -9.51 5.39
CA THR A 145 4.32 -9.14 6.30
C THR A 145 3.20 -10.19 6.22
N CYS A 146 3.03 -10.95 7.30
CA CYS A 146 2.02 -12.00 7.36
C CYS A 146 0.60 -11.42 7.44
N GLY A 147 -0.36 -12.08 6.78
CA GLY A 147 -1.77 -11.69 6.81
C GLY A 147 -2.14 -10.44 6.00
N LEU A 148 -1.16 -9.78 5.36
CA LEU A 148 -1.38 -8.66 4.44
C LEU A 148 -2.07 -9.18 3.16
N THR A 149 -3.28 -8.69 2.88
CA THR A 149 -4.06 -9.12 1.71
C THR A 149 -4.10 -8.10 0.59
N TYR A 150 -3.89 -6.82 0.93
CA TYR A 150 -3.94 -5.71 -0.03
C TYR A 150 -2.67 -4.87 0.11
N LEU A 151 -2.00 -4.64 -1.01
CA LEU A 151 -0.86 -3.75 -1.11
C LEU A 151 -1.13 -2.72 -2.20
N LYS A 152 -0.98 -1.44 -1.88
CA LYS A 152 -0.91 -0.37 -2.87
C LYS A 152 0.41 0.36 -2.73
N VAL A 153 1.15 0.48 -3.82
CA VAL A 153 2.33 1.34 -3.91
C VAL A 153 2.00 2.44 -4.89
N ARG A 154 2.19 3.69 -4.47
CA ARG A 154 2.11 4.85 -5.35
C ARG A 154 3.48 5.51 -5.34
N ALA A 155 4.01 5.82 -6.51
CA ALA A 155 5.30 6.45 -6.61
C ALA A 155 5.19 7.78 -7.35
N GLU A 156 5.36 8.86 -6.61
CA GLU A 156 5.33 10.25 -7.06
C GLU A 156 6.78 10.69 -7.29
N PHE A 157 7.23 10.61 -8.54
CA PHE A 157 8.64 10.81 -8.89
C PHE A 157 8.96 12.24 -9.34
N GLY A 158 10.10 12.77 -8.90
CA GLY A 158 10.86 13.79 -9.64
C GLY A 158 11.77 13.16 -10.70
N SER A 159 12.43 13.97 -11.53
CA SER A 159 13.21 13.58 -12.72
C SER A 159 14.44 12.65 -12.51
N GLY A 160 14.59 11.97 -11.37
CA GLY A 160 15.87 11.36 -10.94
C GLY A 160 15.95 9.86 -10.59
N LEU A 161 14.87 9.14 -10.27
CA LEU A 161 14.96 7.85 -9.53
C LEU A 161 15.18 6.53 -10.33
N SER A 162 16.37 5.92 -10.31
CA SER A 162 16.59 4.57 -10.89
C SER A 162 16.08 3.49 -9.94
N PHE A 163 15.33 2.50 -10.44
CA PHE A 163 14.72 1.43 -9.64
C PHE A 163 15.34 0.08 -10.00
N ASP A 164 15.93 -0.63 -9.04
CA ASP A 164 16.41 -2.01 -9.25
C ASP A 164 16.02 -2.90 -8.06
N MET A 165 14.89 -3.60 -8.18
CA MET A 165 14.28 -4.40 -7.11
C MET A 165 14.89 -5.80 -6.98
N THR A 166 15.83 -6.17 -7.85
CA THR A 166 16.31 -7.56 -8.03
C THR A 166 17.17 -8.06 -6.87
N GLN A 167 17.87 -7.17 -6.15
CA GLN A 167 18.76 -7.55 -5.04
C GLN A 167 18.03 -7.81 -3.71
N SER A 168 16.83 -7.29 -3.52
CA SER A 168 16.26 -7.11 -2.17
C SER A 168 15.57 -8.35 -1.59
N LEU A 169 15.08 -9.25 -2.45
CA LEU A 169 14.18 -10.30 -1.99
C LEU A 169 14.88 -11.65 -1.73
N GLN A 170 16.18 -11.83 -2.01
CA GLN A 170 16.86 -13.14 -1.97
C GLN A 170 16.70 -13.97 -0.67
N SER A 171 16.22 -13.42 0.45
CA SER A 171 16.33 -14.04 1.78
C SER A 171 15.07 -14.59 2.47
N ILE A 172 13.85 -14.57 1.92
CA ILE A 172 12.65 -14.95 2.76
C ILE A 172 11.68 -15.94 2.11
N ALA A 173 11.46 -17.05 2.81
CA ALA A 173 10.64 -18.22 2.49
C ALA A 173 9.23 -18.19 3.13
N VAL A 174 8.69 -17.02 3.47
CA VAL A 174 7.31 -16.90 3.96
C VAL A 174 6.40 -16.65 2.76
N PRO A 175 5.41 -17.50 2.48
CA PRO A 175 4.48 -17.27 1.38
C PRO A 175 3.64 -16.02 1.69
N SER A 176 3.81 -14.99 0.87
CA SER A 176 3.01 -13.77 0.94
C SER A 176 1.52 -14.11 0.84
N SER A 177 0.70 -13.48 1.68
CA SER A 177 -0.76 -13.58 1.67
C SER A 177 -1.43 -12.51 0.80
N ILE A 178 -0.63 -11.72 0.06
CA ILE A 178 -1.12 -10.59 -0.74
C ILE A 178 -1.97 -11.14 -1.89
N LYS A 179 -3.24 -10.70 -1.93
CA LYS A 179 -4.20 -11.08 -2.97
C LYS A 179 -4.37 -9.99 -4.02
N THR A 180 -4.25 -8.73 -3.61
CA THR A 180 -4.39 -7.57 -4.49
C THR A 180 -3.14 -6.70 -4.38
N PHE A 181 -2.50 -6.43 -5.51
CA PHE A 181 -1.39 -5.50 -5.61
C PHE A 181 -1.71 -4.41 -6.63
N ILE A 182 -1.71 -3.15 -6.19
CA ILE A 182 -1.84 -1.98 -7.05
C ILE A 182 -0.50 -1.24 -7.06
N PHE A 183 -0.01 -0.92 -8.25
CA PHE A 183 1.16 -0.07 -8.41
C PHE A 183 0.87 1.10 -9.35
N GLU A 184 0.93 2.30 -8.81
CA GLU A 184 0.63 3.56 -9.49
C GLU A 184 1.85 4.47 -9.58
N VAL A 185 1.96 5.22 -10.67
CA VAL A 185 3.03 6.16 -10.96
C VAL A 185 2.44 7.56 -11.15
N GLY A 186 2.83 8.49 -10.28
CA GLY A 186 2.29 9.85 -10.25
C GLY A 186 2.57 10.67 -11.54
N HIS A 187 1.60 11.52 -11.90
CA HIS A 187 1.56 12.28 -13.15
C HIS A 187 2.56 13.46 -13.27
N ALA A 188 3.43 13.70 -12.28
CA ALA A 188 4.35 14.84 -12.29
C ALA A 188 5.58 14.65 -13.21
N LEU A 189 5.78 13.45 -13.76
CA LEU A 189 6.88 13.16 -14.68
C LEU A 189 6.54 13.56 -16.11
N SER A 190 7.53 14.12 -16.82
CA SER A 190 7.44 14.22 -18.28
C SER A 190 7.34 12.82 -18.89
N GLN A 191 6.53 12.72 -19.94
CA GLN A 191 6.17 11.47 -20.64
C GLN A 191 7.38 10.65 -21.11
N THR A 192 8.53 11.28 -21.37
CA THR A 192 9.78 10.60 -21.78
C THR A 192 10.49 9.91 -20.62
N TYR A 193 10.33 10.42 -19.39
CA TYR A 193 10.92 9.80 -18.19
C TYR A 193 10.20 8.51 -17.78
N ILE A 194 8.86 8.48 -17.90
CA ILE A 194 8.05 7.30 -17.56
C ILE A 194 8.48 6.10 -18.42
N VAL A 195 8.66 6.32 -19.73
CA VAL A 195 8.98 5.24 -20.68
C VAL A 195 10.36 4.63 -20.41
N ARG A 196 11.38 5.46 -20.15
CA ARG A 196 12.74 4.98 -19.86
C ARG A 196 12.78 4.12 -18.60
N ARG A 197 11.83 4.30 -17.67
CA ARG A 197 11.81 3.61 -16.38
C ARG A 197 10.78 2.50 -16.26
N ALA A 198 9.77 2.50 -17.10
CA ALA A 198 8.79 1.41 -17.16
C ALA A 198 9.47 0.04 -17.36
N ALA A 199 10.54 -0.03 -18.15
CA ALA A 199 11.32 -1.27 -18.31
C ALA A 199 12.00 -1.72 -16.99
N LEU A 200 12.57 -0.78 -16.23
CA LEU A 200 13.17 -1.09 -14.92
C LEU A 200 12.11 -1.55 -13.92
N TRP A 201 10.96 -0.88 -13.90
CA TRP A 201 9.83 -1.28 -13.05
C TRP A 201 9.26 -2.64 -13.47
N ALA A 202 9.23 -2.94 -14.76
CA ALA A 202 8.80 -4.24 -15.28
C ALA A 202 9.70 -5.35 -14.76
N LEU A 203 11.02 -5.22 -14.92
CA LEU A 203 12.01 -6.19 -14.43
C LEU A 203 11.91 -6.38 -12.92
N ALA A 204 11.80 -5.27 -12.20
CA ALA A 204 11.62 -5.25 -10.78
C ALA A 204 10.37 -6.03 -10.36
N LEU A 205 9.21 -5.70 -10.93
CA LEU A 205 7.95 -6.36 -10.63
C LEU A 205 8.01 -7.86 -10.96
N LEU A 206 8.54 -8.23 -12.12
CA LEU A 206 8.74 -9.63 -12.52
C LEU A 206 9.63 -10.42 -11.54
N SER A 207 10.58 -9.75 -10.87
CA SER A 207 11.40 -10.39 -9.83
C SER A 207 10.63 -10.64 -8.51
N VAL A 208 9.54 -9.90 -8.27
CA VAL A 208 8.72 -10.01 -7.05
C VAL A 208 7.55 -10.95 -7.23
N LEU A 209 6.91 -10.96 -8.41
CA LEU A 209 5.70 -11.75 -8.66
C LEU A 209 5.82 -13.23 -8.23
N PRO A 210 6.93 -13.96 -8.48
CA PRO A 210 7.07 -15.35 -8.04
C PRO A 210 6.95 -15.56 -6.53
N ARG A 211 7.17 -14.49 -5.75
CA ARG A 211 7.13 -14.49 -4.28
C ARG A 211 5.77 -14.07 -3.73
N LEU A 212 4.83 -13.77 -4.62
CA LEU A 212 3.45 -13.45 -4.30
C LEU A 212 2.53 -14.57 -4.80
N PRO A 213 2.67 -15.81 -4.30
CA PRO A 213 1.96 -16.97 -4.84
C PRO A 213 0.44 -16.87 -4.65
N ALA A 214 -0.03 -16.04 -3.72
CA ALA A 214 -1.46 -15.79 -3.47
C ALA A 214 -2.04 -14.62 -4.28
N LEU A 215 -1.25 -13.95 -5.13
CA LEU A 215 -1.68 -12.76 -5.87
C LEU A 215 -2.75 -13.14 -6.90
N GLN A 216 -3.94 -12.56 -6.74
CA GLN A 216 -5.10 -12.79 -7.60
C GLN A 216 -5.38 -11.59 -8.52
N GLU A 217 -5.08 -10.38 -8.06
CA GLU A 217 -5.32 -9.15 -8.79
C GLU A 217 -4.08 -8.26 -8.80
N LEU A 218 -3.64 -7.90 -10.00
CA LEU A 218 -2.56 -6.95 -10.25
C LEU A 218 -3.14 -5.76 -11.01
N SER A 219 -2.98 -4.56 -10.47
CA SER A 219 -3.41 -3.32 -11.13
C SER A 219 -2.24 -2.38 -11.36
N LEU A 220 -2.08 -1.92 -12.59
CA LEU A 220 -0.96 -1.07 -13.03
C LEU A 220 -1.47 0.11 -13.87
N ASP A 221 -0.94 1.30 -13.65
CA ASP A 221 -1.17 2.47 -14.51
C ASP A 221 -0.06 2.72 -15.55
N TRP A 222 0.87 1.77 -15.63
CA TRP A 222 1.93 1.67 -16.62
C TRP A 222 2.10 0.19 -17.02
N HIS A 223 2.64 -0.08 -18.20
CA HIS A 223 3.00 -1.43 -18.62
C HIS A 223 4.04 -1.37 -19.74
N THR A 224 4.76 -2.48 -19.93
CA THR A 224 5.63 -2.71 -21.08
C THR A 224 5.34 -4.07 -21.68
N ASP A 225 5.72 -4.29 -22.93
CA ASP A 225 5.53 -5.57 -23.60
C ASP A 225 6.35 -6.68 -22.90
N GLU A 226 7.53 -6.36 -22.35
CA GLU A 226 8.33 -7.29 -21.56
C GLU A 226 7.61 -7.74 -20.28
N LEU A 227 6.93 -6.82 -19.60
CA LEU A 227 6.13 -7.15 -18.42
C LEU A 227 5.01 -8.12 -18.79
N LEU A 228 4.25 -7.82 -19.86
CA LEU A 228 3.13 -8.65 -20.30
C LEU A 228 3.60 -10.06 -20.70
N ARG A 229 4.73 -10.19 -21.41
CA ARG A 229 5.33 -11.50 -21.76
C ARG A 229 5.87 -12.25 -20.54
N GLY A 230 6.37 -11.52 -19.54
CA GLY A 230 6.93 -12.10 -18.33
C GLY A 230 5.88 -12.61 -17.34
N ILE A 231 4.62 -12.16 -17.44
CA ILE A 231 3.51 -12.66 -16.62
C ILE A 231 3.03 -14.01 -17.17
N ASN A 232 3.25 -15.07 -16.41
CA ASN A 232 2.87 -16.45 -16.76
C ASN A 232 2.64 -17.26 -15.47
N PRO A 233 2.17 -18.52 -15.55
CA PRO A 233 1.90 -19.32 -14.35
C PRO A 233 3.14 -19.58 -13.48
N THR A 234 4.36 -19.49 -14.02
CA THR A 234 5.60 -19.60 -13.23
C THR A 234 5.87 -18.34 -12.43
N THR A 235 5.59 -17.16 -13.00
CA THR A 235 5.84 -15.88 -12.32
C THR A 235 4.67 -15.42 -11.47
N ALA A 236 3.43 -15.74 -11.82
CA ALA A 236 2.23 -15.32 -11.10
C ALA A 236 1.15 -16.43 -11.13
N PRO A 237 1.33 -17.53 -10.37
CA PRO A 237 0.52 -18.75 -10.51
C PRO A 237 -0.96 -18.57 -10.18
N ALA A 238 -1.31 -17.68 -9.25
CA ALA A 238 -2.68 -17.46 -8.82
C ALA A 238 -3.36 -16.26 -9.47
N LEU A 239 -2.69 -15.58 -10.41
CA LEU A 239 -3.19 -14.34 -11.00
C LEU A 239 -4.45 -14.61 -11.83
N ARG A 240 -5.51 -13.84 -11.56
CA ARG A 240 -6.82 -13.96 -12.22
C ARG A 240 -7.25 -12.67 -12.90
N ILE A 241 -6.83 -11.53 -12.38
CA ILE A 241 -7.22 -10.22 -12.88
C ILE A 241 -5.96 -9.39 -13.10
N LEU A 242 -5.76 -8.94 -14.33
CA LEU A 242 -4.76 -7.94 -14.68
C LEU A 242 -5.49 -6.66 -15.11
N SER A 243 -5.47 -5.65 -14.26
CA SER A 243 -6.06 -4.34 -14.54
C SER A 243 -4.98 -3.41 -15.07
N LEU A 244 -5.15 -2.93 -16.30
CA LEU A 244 -4.26 -1.98 -16.94
C LEU A 244 -4.99 -0.66 -17.12
N HIS A 245 -4.42 0.40 -16.56
CA HIS A 245 -4.90 1.76 -16.74
C HIS A 245 -3.98 2.44 -17.76
N CYS A 246 -4.43 2.61 -19.02
CA CYS A 246 -3.72 3.49 -19.96
C CYS A 246 -4.00 4.93 -19.48
N GLY A 247 -3.05 5.54 -18.78
CA GLY A 247 -3.16 6.95 -18.39
C GLY A 247 -3.34 7.87 -19.60
N ALA A 248 -4.05 9.00 -19.43
CA ALA A 248 -4.35 9.96 -20.50
C ALA A 248 -3.11 10.52 -21.25
N VAL A 249 -1.92 10.30 -20.68
CA VAL A 249 -0.67 10.93 -21.13
C VAL A 249 -0.02 10.20 -22.30
N ARG A 250 -0.31 8.92 -22.60
CA ARG A 250 0.02 8.32 -23.92
C ARG A 250 -1.17 7.52 -24.44
N PRO A 251 -1.70 7.83 -25.64
CA PRO A 251 -2.45 6.83 -26.37
C PRO A 251 -1.49 5.66 -26.60
N CYS A 252 -1.85 4.50 -26.05
CA CYS A 252 -1.11 3.27 -26.18
C CYS A 252 -0.82 3.07 -27.69
N THR A 253 0.47 3.05 -28.06
CA THR A 253 0.88 3.13 -29.47
C THR A 253 0.30 1.92 -30.20
N PRO A 254 -0.63 2.12 -31.16
CA PRO A 254 -1.22 1.01 -31.88
C PRO A 254 -0.12 0.39 -32.75
N GLY A 255 0.41 -0.74 -32.32
CA GLY A 255 1.49 -1.43 -33.00
C GLY A 255 1.33 -2.95 -32.87
N PRO A 256 1.76 -3.73 -33.88
CA PRO A 256 1.66 -5.18 -33.87
C PRO A 256 2.36 -5.82 -32.67
N ALA A 257 3.47 -5.22 -32.20
CA ALA A 257 4.23 -5.68 -31.04
C ALA A 257 3.40 -5.75 -29.74
N HIS A 258 2.50 -4.79 -29.54
CA HIS A 258 1.64 -4.74 -28.35
C HIS A 258 0.59 -5.87 -28.38
N ARG A 259 0.05 -6.13 -29.58
CA ARG A 259 -0.87 -7.26 -29.82
C ARG A 259 -0.19 -8.60 -29.57
N ASP A 260 1.07 -8.75 -29.97
CA ASP A 260 1.82 -9.99 -29.78
C ASP A 260 2.19 -10.24 -28.31
N ALA A 261 2.43 -9.17 -27.52
CA ALA A 261 2.60 -9.28 -26.08
C ALA A 261 1.34 -9.80 -25.37
N PHE A 262 0.15 -9.30 -25.75
CA PHE A 262 -1.12 -9.82 -25.23
C PHE A 262 -1.39 -11.25 -25.68
N LYS A 263 -1.12 -11.60 -26.95
CA LYS A 263 -1.22 -12.99 -27.41
C LYS A 263 -0.33 -13.90 -26.57
N SER A 264 0.93 -13.52 -26.35
CA SER A 264 1.85 -14.27 -25.50
C SER A 264 1.31 -14.44 -24.08
N LEU A 265 0.74 -13.38 -23.48
CA LEU A 265 0.13 -13.44 -22.16
C LEU A 265 -1.06 -14.42 -22.12
N PHE A 266 -1.98 -14.35 -23.07
CA PHE A 266 -3.15 -15.23 -23.13
C PHE A 266 -2.80 -16.67 -23.47
N SER A 267 -1.81 -16.90 -24.34
CA SER A 267 -1.29 -18.23 -24.65
C SER A 267 -0.61 -18.86 -23.43
N ALA A 268 0.14 -18.09 -22.64
CA ALA A 268 0.80 -18.58 -21.43
C ALA A 268 -0.16 -18.72 -20.23
N ASN A 269 -1.20 -17.88 -20.15
CA ASN A 269 -2.10 -17.82 -19.00
C ASN A 269 -3.58 -17.60 -19.41
N PRO A 270 -4.25 -18.66 -19.93
CA PRO A 270 -5.60 -18.54 -20.49
C PRO A 270 -6.68 -18.19 -19.44
N SER A 271 -6.39 -18.34 -18.15
CA SER A 271 -7.31 -18.05 -17.05
C SER A 271 -7.31 -16.58 -16.60
N VAL A 272 -6.33 -15.78 -17.04
CA VAL A 272 -6.21 -14.37 -16.65
C VAL A 272 -7.21 -13.52 -17.42
N LYS A 273 -8.02 -12.75 -16.68
CA LYS A 273 -8.90 -11.72 -17.21
C LYS A 273 -8.17 -10.39 -17.24
N VAL A 274 -7.99 -9.84 -18.43
CA VAL A 274 -7.44 -8.49 -18.59
C VAL A 274 -8.57 -7.47 -18.57
N LYS A 275 -8.47 -6.47 -17.70
CA LYS A 275 -9.35 -5.30 -17.67
C LYS A 275 -8.56 -4.07 -18.11
N VAL A 276 -8.96 -3.45 -19.22
CA VAL A 276 -8.36 -2.19 -19.67
C VAL A 276 -9.37 -1.07 -19.39
N THR A 277 -8.98 -0.08 -18.59
CA THR A 277 -9.86 1.07 -18.31
C THR A 277 -9.62 2.22 -19.29
N ARG A 278 -10.70 3.00 -19.49
CA ARG A 278 -11.00 3.90 -20.62
C ARG A 278 -9.90 4.88 -21.03
N SER A 279 -8.97 4.42 -21.88
CA SER A 279 -8.25 5.25 -22.87
C SER A 279 -7.75 4.45 -24.08
N CYS A 280 -7.66 3.11 -24.00
CA CYS A 280 -7.17 2.28 -25.10
C CYS A 280 -8.12 1.13 -25.44
N THR A 281 -9.17 1.41 -26.21
CA THR A 281 -9.93 0.36 -26.90
C THR A 281 -9.15 -0.27 -28.06
N ARG A 282 -7.99 0.28 -28.44
CA ARG A 282 -7.10 -0.22 -29.50
C ARG A 282 -6.10 -1.29 -29.04
N CYS A 283 -6.12 -1.66 -27.76
CA CYS A 283 -5.16 -2.58 -27.14
C CYS A 283 -5.70 -4.03 -27.00
N LEU A 284 -7.00 -4.24 -27.21
CA LEU A 284 -7.68 -5.54 -27.13
C LEU A 284 -7.99 -6.06 -28.54
#